data_AF-A0AA38GI32-F1
#
_entry.id   AF-A0AA38GI32-F1
#
_cell.length_a   1.000
_cell.length_b   1.000
_cell.length_c   1.000
_cell.angle_alpha   90.00
_cell.angle_beta   90.00
_cell.angle_gamma   90.00
#
_symmetry.space_group_name_H-M   'P 1'
#
loop_
_entity.id
_entity.type
_entity.pdbx_description
1 polymer ?
#
loop_
_entity_poly.entity_id
_entity_poly.type
_entity_poly.pdbx_seq_one_letter_code
_entity_poly.pdbx_strand_id
1 'polypeptide(L)'
;DDDSILTYLGADDSYIQRTLPSETQTMLNESTIEINIHMEEDPHIVKIGQSLNTSEQAAFTTFLRTRNQAFAWSYADMPGIDPTIAVHNITLNPDSKLIK
;
A
#
# COMPACT_ATOMS: atom_id res chain seq x y z
N ASP A 1 24.54 -0.38 6.70
CA ASP A 1 24.31 -0.20 5.26
C ASP A 1 23.01 -0.88 4.84
N ASP A 2 21.88 -0.41 5.34
CA ASP A 2 20.55 -0.81 4.85
C ASP A 2 19.50 0.24 5.25
N ASP A 3 19.48 1.36 4.52
CA ASP A 3 18.49 2.43 4.65
C ASP A 3 17.44 2.35 3.52
N SER A 4 16.97 1.15 3.16
CA SER A 4 15.92 0.99 2.15
C SER A 4 14.50 1.01 2.75
N ILE A 5 14.25 1.84 3.76
CA ILE A 5 12.91 2.07 4.32
C ILE A 5 12.59 3.57 4.38
N LEU A 6 12.81 4.31 3.29
CA LEU A 6 12.24 5.66 3.15
C LEU A 6 11.90 5.93 1.69
N THR A 7 10.61 5.81 1.36
CA THR A 7 9.78 6.92 0.84
C THR A 7 8.42 6.35 0.43
N TYR A 8 7.47 6.31 1.36
CA TYR A 8 6.06 5.97 1.09
C TYR A 8 5.10 7.10 1.52
N LEU A 9 5.63 8.31 1.74
CA LEU A 9 4.86 9.47 2.14
C LEU A 9 4.97 10.55 1.04
N GLY A 10 4.06 10.51 0.08
CA GLY A 10 3.86 11.59 -0.90
C GLY A 10 4.40 11.37 -2.31
N ALA A 11 4.86 10.16 -2.64
CA ALA A 11 5.17 9.80 -4.02
C ALA A 11 3.86 9.56 -4.80
N ASP A 12 3.70 10.18 -5.97
CA ASP A 12 2.68 9.71 -6.91
C ASP A 12 3.07 8.31 -7.41
N ASP A 13 2.10 7.57 -7.94
CA ASP A 13 2.33 6.20 -8.46
C ASP A 13 3.47 6.15 -9.50
N SER A 14 3.76 7.27 -10.17
CA SER A 14 4.82 7.37 -11.19
C SER A 14 6.24 7.48 -10.61
N TYR A 15 6.40 8.04 -9.41
CA TYR A 15 7.69 8.12 -8.72
C TYR A 15 8.10 6.76 -8.15
N ILE A 16 7.15 6.03 -7.54
CA ILE A 16 7.35 4.67 -7.04
C ILE A 16 7.80 3.72 -8.16
N GLN A 17 7.23 3.86 -9.37
CA GLN A 17 7.60 3.04 -10.53
C GLN A 17 9.05 3.24 -11.01
N ARG A 18 9.63 4.43 -10.85
CA ARG A 18 10.95 4.74 -11.44
C ARG A 18 12.11 4.32 -10.53
N THR A 19 11.90 4.33 -9.22
CA THR A 19 12.95 4.12 -8.22
C THR A 19 13.00 2.70 -7.69
N LEU A 20 11.95 1.91 -7.88
CA LEU A 20 11.92 0.50 -7.53
C LEU A 20 12.92 -0.32 -8.39
N PRO A 21 13.66 -1.31 -7.84
CA PRO A 21 14.54 -2.18 -8.62
C PRO A 21 13.81 -2.82 -9.81
N SER A 22 14.51 -3.16 -10.89
CA SER A 22 13.88 -3.70 -12.12
C SER A 22 12.96 -4.90 -11.88
N GLU A 23 13.28 -5.75 -10.90
CA GLU A 23 12.42 -6.88 -10.49
C GLU A 23 11.06 -6.41 -9.95
N THR A 24 11.05 -5.35 -9.14
CA THR A 24 9.82 -4.72 -8.63
C THR A 24 9.09 -3.88 -9.68
N GLN A 25 9.78 -3.31 -10.67
CA GLN A 25 9.14 -2.65 -11.82
C GLN A 25 8.32 -3.63 -12.67
N THR A 26 8.77 -4.89 -12.81
CA THR A 26 7.98 -5.95 -13.44
C THR A 26 6.68 -6.27 -12.69
N MET A 27 6.64 -6.11 -11.36
CA MET A 27 5.41 -6.29 -10.57
C MET A 27 4.45 -5.09 -10.66
N LEU A 28 4.95 -3.87 -10.85
CA LEU A 28 4.11 -2.67 -10.94
C LEU A 28 3.36 -2.53 -12.27
N ASN A 29 3.83 -3.21 -13.31
CA ASN A 29 3.21 -3.22 -14.63
C ASN A 29 2.15 -4.31 -14.78
N GLU A 30 1.94 -5.11 -13.72
CA GLU A 30 0.95 -6.15 -13.71
C GLU A 30 -0.46 -5.53 -13.79
N SER A 31 -1.26 -6.00 -14.74
CA SER A 31 -2.66 -5.57 -14.82
C SER A 31 -3.43 -6.11 -13.61
N THR A 32 -4.30 -5.31 -13.00
CA THR A 32 -5.08 -5.70 -11.82
C THR A 32 -6.57 -5.69 -12.09
N ILE A 33 -7.34 -6.45 -11.30
CA ILE A 33 -8.80 -6.36 -11.21
C ILE A 33 -9.21 -5.88 -9.82
N GLU A 34 -10.30 -5.13 -9.78
CA GLU A 34 -10.88 -4.62 -8.55
C GLU A 34 -11.90 -5.61 -7.99
N ILE A 35 -11.84 -5.86 -6.68
CA ILE A 35 -12.79 -6.71 -5.97
C ILE A 35 -13.29 -5.98 -4.71
N ASN A 36 -14.59 -6.10 -4.43
CA ASN A 36 -15.14 -5.69 -3.14
C ASN A 36 -14.97 -6.82 -2.12
N ILE A 37 -14.28 -6.51 -1.02
CA ILE A 37 -14.01 -7.43 0.09
C ILE A 37 -14.88 -7.16 1.32
N HIS A 38 -15.79 -6.19 1.27
CA HIS A 38 -16.79 -5.92 2.30
C HIS A 38 -18.22 -6.00 1.71
N MET A 39 -19.20 -5.44 2.41
CA MET A 39 -20.61 -5.36 1.99
C MET A 39 -20.83 -4.31 0.91
N GLU A 40 -21.95 -4.38 0.20
CA GLU A 40 -22.34 -3.39 -0.82
C GLU A 40 -22.67 -2.01 -0.21
N GLU A 41 -23.11 -1.98 1.05
CA GLU A 41 -23.46 -0.74 1.78
C GLU A 41 -22.23 0.06 2.24
N ASP A 42 -21.10 -0.63 2.45
CA ASP A 42 -19.80 -0.05 2.82
C ASP A 42 -18.68 -0.75 2.02
N PRO A 43 -18.58 -0.48 0.71
CA PRO A 43 -17.69 -1.22 -0.18
C PRO A 43 -16.24 -0.92 0.13
N HIS A 44 -15.45 -1.98 0.33
CA HIS A 44 -14.01 -1.89 0.48
C HIS A 44 -13.35 -2.51 -0.75
N ILE A 45 -12.85 -1.66 -1.65
CA ILE A 45 -12.27 -2.08 -2.92
C ILE A 45 -10.78 -2.33 -2.77
N VAL A 46 -10.33 -3.51 -3.18
CA VAL A 46 -8.91 -3.85 -3.30
C VAL A 46 -8.59 -4.36 -4.71
N LYS A 47 -7.32 -4.24 -5.09
CA LYS A 47 -6.82 -4.68 -6.40
C LYS A 47 -6.05 -5.99 -6.25
N ILE A 48 -6.34 -6.96 -7.12
CA ILE A 48 -5.59 -8.23 -7.21
C ILE A 48 -5.05 -8.41 -8.62
N GLY A 49 -3.93 -9.12 -8.76
CA GLY A 49 -3.30 -9.34 -10.07
C GLY A 49 -4.20 -10.11 -11.04
N GLN A 50 -4.27 -9.65 -12.29
CA GLN A 50 -4.96 -10.36 -13.38
C GLN A 50 -4.21 -11.62 -13.82
N SER A 51 -2.94 -11.76 -13.45
CA SER A 51 -2.15 -12.96 -13.75
C SER A 51 -2.69 -14.21 -13.03
N LEU A 52 -3.45 -14.03 -11.95
CA LEU A 52 -4.08 -15.10 -11.19
C LEU A 52 -5.12 -15.83 -12.05
N ASN A 53 -5.11 -17.16 -11.99
CA ASN A 53 -6.16 -17.95 -12.64
C ASN A 53 -7.50 -17.86 -11.87
N THR A 54 -8.60 -18.31 -12.47
CA THR A 54 -9.94 -18.19 -11.86
C THR A 54 -10.05 -18.86 -10.49
N SER A 55 -9.38 -20.00 -10.28
CA SER A 55 -9.39 -20.69 -8.98
C SER A 55 -8.61 -19.91 -7.93
N GLU A 56 -7.46 -19.34 -8.31
CA GLU A 56 -6.63 -18.51 -7.43
C GLU A 56 -7.35 -17.21 -7.08
N GLN A 57 -7.97 -16.54 -8.05
CA GLN A 57 -8.76 -15.33 -7.81
C GLN A 57 -9.89 -15.59 -6.81
N ALA A 58 -10.62 -16.70 -6.95
CA ALA A 58 -11.69 -17.08 -6.03
C ALA A 58 -11.18 -17.38 -4.61
N ALA A 59 -10.09 -18.14 -4.51
CA ALA A 59 -9.46 -18.46 -3.23
C ALA A 59 -8.94 -17.19 -2.53
N PHE A 60 -8.29 -16.30 -3.29
CA PHE A 60 -7.72 -15.07 -2.78
C PHE A 60 -8.80 -14.07 -2.37
N THR A 61 -9.87 -13.93 -3.17
CA THR A 61 -11.05 -13.12 -2.81
C THR A 61 -11.68 -13.62 -1.51
N THR A 62 -11.84 -14.94 -1.36
CA THR A 62 -12.40 -15.55 -0.14
C THR A 62 -11.51 -15.29 1.07
N PHE A 63 -10.19 -15.43 0.90
CA PHE A 63 -9.21 -15.15 1.94
C PHE A 63 -9.26 -13.70 2.40
N LEU A 64 -9.26 -12.75 1.45
CA LEU A 64 -9.31 -11.31 1.74
C LEU A 64 -10.62 -10.91 2.43
N ARG A 65 -11.76 -11.49 2.02
CA ARG A 65 -13.04 -11.29 2.71
C ARG A 65 -13.03 -11.83 4.13
N THR A 66 -12.47 -13.02 4.33
CA THR A 66 -12.41 -13.67 5.65
C THR A 66 -11.51 -12.92 6.62
N ARG A 67 -10.45 -12.29 6.10
CA ARG A 67 -9.45 -11.54 6.89
C ARG A 67 -9.50 -10.04 6.67
N ASN A 68 -10.65 -9.50 6.27
CA ASN A 68 -10.79 -8.08 5.95
C ASN A 68 -10.30 -7.17 7.11
N GLN A 69 -10.57 -7.53 8.36
CA GLN A 69 -10.13 -6.79 9.55
C GLN A 69 -8.61 -6.80 9.82
N ALA A 70 -7.85 -7.67 9.14
CA ALA A 70 -6.41 -7.83 9.37
C ALA A 70 -5.53 -7.10 8.34
N PHE A 71 -6.09 -6.69 7.19
CA PHE A 71 -5.29 -6.29 6.03
C PHE A 71 -5.32 -4.80 5.67
N ALA A 72 -6.13 -3.97 6.31
CA ALA A 72 -6.07 -2.53 6.10
C ALA A 72 -6.62 -1.81 7.33
N TRP A 73 -5.75 -1.56 8.31
CA TRP A 73 -6.03 -0.48 9.25
C TRP A 73 -5.88 0.83 8.49
N SER A 74 -7.00 1.52 8.26
CA SER A 74 -6.92 2.95 8.01
C SER A 74 -6.51 3.63 9.31
N TYR A 75 -5.96 4.84 9.23
CA TYR A 75 -5.63 5.61 10.42
C TYR A 75 -6.85 5.82 11.34
N ALA A 76 -8.05 5.86 10.78
CA ALA A 76 -9.30 5.97 11.52
C ALA A 76 -9.62 4.71 12.35
N ASP A 77 -9.06 3.54 11.99
CA ASP A 77 -9.28 2.25 12.65
C ASP A 77 -8.32 2.00 13.83
N MET A 78 -7.40 2.94 14.12
CA MET A 78 -6.50 2.90 15.28
C MET A 78 -6.82 4.00 16.32
N PRO A 79 -8.05 4.08 16.85
CA PRO A 79 -8.42 5.11 17.83
C PRO A 79 -7.65 4.91 19.14
N GLY A 80 -6.93 5.94 19.57
CA GLY A 80 -6.15 5.93 20.81
C GLY A 80 -4.63 5.98 20.62
N ILE A 81 -4.14 5.91 19.38
CA ILE A 81 -2.75 6.26 19.05
C ILE A 81 -2.70 7.75 18.72
N ASP A 82 -1.91 8.50 19.51
CA ASP A 82 -1.70 9.91 19.28
C ASP A 82 -1.05 10.11 17.89
N PRO A 83 -1.59 10.99 17.02
CA PRO A 83 -0.98 11.28 15.72
C PRO A 83 0.48 11.70 15.79
N THR A 84 0.90 12.33 16.88
CA THR A 84 2.31 12.70 17.10
C THR A 84 3.23 11.50 17.31
N ILE A 85 2.68 10.34 17.71
CA ILE A 85 3.40 9.07 17.85
C ILE A 85 3.36 8.27 16.54
N ALA A 86 2.23 8.32 15.83
CA ALA A 86 2.06 7.61 14.56
C ALA A 86 2.72 8.29 13.36
N VAL A 87 3.04 9.60 13.47
CA VAL A 87 3.79 10.34 12.45
C VAL A 87 5.28 10.23 12.74
N HIS A 88 6.03 9.67 11.78
CA HIS A 88 7.49 9.73 11.83
C HIS A 88 7.96 11.14 11.42
N ASN A 89 8.33 11.96 12.41
CA ASN A 89 8.96 13.25 12.16
C ASN A 89 10.45 13.06 11.84
N ILE A 90 10.80 13.18 10.56
CA ILE A 90 12.20 13.28 10.14
C ILE A 90 12.69 14.68 10.50
N THR A 91 13.59 14.76 11.46
CA THR A 91 14.22 16.03 11.81
C THR A 91 15.22 16.39 10.72
N LEU A 92 14.82 17.30 9.83
CA LEU A 92 15.71 17.81 8.78
C LEU A 92 16.68 18.81 9.39
N ASN A 93 17.97 18.69 9.05
CA ASN A 93 18.94 19.71 9.40
C ASN A 93 18.55 21.02 8.67
N PRO A 94 18.42 22.16 9.36
CA PRO A 94 18.00 23.43 8.74
C PRO A 94 18.96 23.92 7.63
N ASP A 95 20.21 23.48 7.63
CA ASP A 95 21.19 23.82 6.60
C ASP A 95 21.14 22.89 5.37
N SER A 96 20.24 21.89 5.38
CA SER A 96 20.09 20.94 4.27
C SER A 96 19.42 21.64 3.09
N LYS A 97 20.05 21.56 1.91
CA LYS A 97 19.40 21.97 0.66
C LYS A 97 18.55 20.83 0.13
N LEU A 98 17.32 21.16 -0.25
CA LEU A 98 16.44 20.26 -0.98
C LEU A 98 17.07 19.96 -2.35
N ILE A 99 17.35 18.68 -2.61
CA ILE A 99 17.78 18.18 -3.91
C ILE A 99 16.53 17.71 -4.66
N LYS A 100 16.39 18.21 -5.90
CA LYS A 100 15.26 17.95 -6.79
C LYS A 100 15.58 16.86 -7.80
#